data_AF-A0A4Y2AA09-F1
#
_entry.id   AF-A0A4Y2AA09-F1
#
_cell.length_a   1.000
_cell.length_b   1.000
_cell.length_c   1.000
_cell.angle_alpha   90.00
_cell.angle_beta   90.00
_cell.angle_gamma   90.00
#
_symmetry.space_group_name_H-M   'P 1'
#
loop_
_entity.id
_entity.type
_entity.pdbx_description
1 polymer ?
#
loop_
_entity_poly.entity_id
_entity_poly.type
_entity_poly.pdbx_seq_one_letter_code
_entity_poly.pdbx_strand_id
1 'polypeptide(L)'
;MNDYVISMYNEKWWLSYILGENEVKVTFLHPSGHSPSFSYPLTHDVLWIPSSDIIYKMNPITPTGRVNILPAEEKKKIAEIMNLF
;
A
#
# COMPACT_ATOMS: atom_id res chain seq x y z
N MET A 1 -1.78 -20.22 -3.43
CA MET A 1 -2.49 -21.45 -3.82
C MET A 1 -3.83 -21.03 -4.42
N ASN A 2 -4.01 -21.16 -5.73
CA ASN A 2 -5.20 -20.69 -6.45
C ASN A 2 -6.18 -21.86 -6.58
N ASP A 3 -7.10 -21.98 -5.63
CA ASP A 3 -8.06 -23.08 -5.58
C ASP A 3 -9.50 -22.56 -5.60
N TYR A 4 -10.40 -23.43 -6.04
CA TYR A 4 -11.84 -23.19 -5.98
C TYR A 4 -12.39 -23.82 -4.71
N VAL A 5 -13.11 -23.02 -3.92
CA VAL A 5 -13.73 -23.44 -2.66
C VAL A 5 -15.24 -23.23 -2.73
N ILE A 6 -16.00 -24.10 -2.08
CA ILE A 6 -17.41 -23.83 -1.83
C ILE A 6 -17.48 -22.98 -0.55
N SER A 7 -18.01 -21.77 -0.65
CA SER A 7 -18.18 -20.85 0.47
C SER A 7 -19.67 -20.61 0.78
N MET A 8 -19.98 -20.33 2.04
CA MET A 8 -21.32 -19.90 2.45
C MET A 8 -21.33 -18.38 2.59
N TYR A 9 -22.21 -17.70 1.85
CA TYR A 9 -22.42 -16.26 1.96
C TYR A 9 -23.91 -15.95 1.89
N ASN A 10 -24.40 -15.19 2.88
CA ASN A 10 -25.82 -14.83 3.02
C ASN A 10 -26.77 -16.05 3.00
N GLU A 11 -26.45 -17.05 3.84
CA GLU A 11 -27.19 -18.32 3.97
C GLU A 11 -27.35 -19.12 2.66
N LYS A 12 -26.51 -18.85 1.67
CA LYS A 12 -26.48 -19.54 0.38
C LYS A 12 -25.07 -20.05 0.09
N TRP A 13 -25.00 -21.19 -0.59
CA TRP A 13 -23.75 -21.79 -1.02
C TRP A 13 -23.31 -21.24 -2.37
N TRP A 14 -22.03 -20.86 -2.47
CA TRP A 14 -21.42 -20.29 -3.66
C TRP A 14 -20.11 -21.02 -3.97
N LEU A 15 -19.82 -21.21 -5.25
CA LEU A 15 -18.48 -21.59 -5.69
C LEU A 15 -17.63 -20.32 -5.78
N SER A 16 -16.58 -20.26 -4.97
CA SER A 16 -15.68 -19.11 -4.85
C SER A 16 -14.28 -19.48 -5.30
N TYR A 17 -13.60 -18.54 -5.93
CA TYR A 17 -12.22 -18.69 -6.37
C TYR A 17 -11.33 -17.82 -5.48
N ILE A 18 -10.28 -18.40 -4.91
CA ILE A 18 -9.37 -17.66 -4.03
C ILE A 18 -8.53 -16.69 -4.88
N LEU A 19 -8.74 -15.38 -4.70
CA LEU A 19 -8.00 -14.32 -5.39
C LEU A 19 -6.78 -13.80 -4.58
N GLY A 20 -5.88 -14.71 -4.19
CA GLY A 20 -4.42 -14.48 -4.05
C GLY A 20 -3.81 -13.94 -2.73
N GLU A 21 -2.47 -14.05 -2.67
CA GLU A 21 -1.48 -13.29 -1.86
C GLU A 21 -1.33 -11.83 -2.40
N ASN A 22 -2.44 -11.27 -2.89
CA ASN A 22 -2.47 -10.20 -3.89
C ASN A 22 -2.76 -8.80 -3.31
N GLU A 23 -2.91 -8.67 -2.01
CA GLU A 23 -3.11 -7.38 -1.35
C GLU A 23 -1.76 -6.80 -0.92
N VAL A 24 -1.57 -5.51 -1.17
CA VAL A 24 -0.40 -4.76 -0.74
C VAL A 24 -0.80 -3.79 0.36
N LYS A 25 0.03 -3.73 1.39
CA LYS A 25 -0.12 -2.76 2.46
C LYS A 25 0.52 -1.45 2.05
N VAL A 26 -0.27 -0.38 2.03
CA VAL A 26 0.16 0.96 1.62
C VAL A 26 -0.12 1.99 2.71
N THR A 27 0.61 3.09 2.65
CA THR A 27 0.47 4.25 3.52
C THR A 27 0.64 5.52 2.68
N PHE A 28 -0.05 6.59 3.07
CA PHE A 28 -0.26 7.77 2.23
C PHE A 28 0.50 8.99 2.77
N LEU A 29 1.15 9.70 1.85
CA LEU A 29 1.77 11.00 2.11
C LEU A 29 0.76 12.11 1.82
N HIS A 30 0.72 13.14 2.66
CA HIS A 30 -0.11 14.34 2.45
C HIS A 30 0.74 15.48 1.88
N PRO A 31 0.16 16.36 1.04
CA PRO A 31 0.84 17.56 0.59
C PRO A 31 1.27 18.41 1.79
N SER A 32 2.50 18.92 1.76
CA SER A 32 3.01 19.81 2.81
C SER A 32 3.92 20.89 2.23
N GLY A 33 3.68 22.15 2.60
CA GLY A 33 4.48 23.28 2.10
C GLY A 33 4.25 23.61 0.62
N HIS A 34 5.27 24.21 -0.02
CA HIS A 34 5.24 24.56 -1.45
C HIS A 34 5.53 23.34 -2.34
N SER A 35 4.92 23.28 -3.52
CA SER A 35 5.04 22.17 -4.48
C SER A 35 6.51 21.88 -4.86
N PRO A 36 6.97 20.61 -4.93
CA PRO A 36 6.26 19.34 -4.76
C PRO A 36 6.68 18.63 -3.45
N SER A 37 6.40 19.25 -2.30
CA SER A 37 6.70 18.66 -0.99
C SER A 37 5.51 17.86 -0.45
N PHE A 38 5.80 16.66 0.04
CA PHE A 38 4.85 15.75 0.69
C PHE A 38 5.48 15.23 1.98
N SER A 39 4.66 14.99 3.00
CA SER A 39 5.10 14.43 4.28
C SER A 39 4.04 13.50 4.85
N TYR A 40 4.45 12.58 5.71
CA TYR A 40 3.47 11.78 6.43
C TYR A 40 2.65 12.67 7.39
N PRO A 41 1.33 12.48 7.46
CA PRO A 41 0.51 13.09 8.50
C PRO A 41 0.90 12.58 9.90
N LEU A 42 0.52 13.31 10.94
CA LEU A 42 0.71 12.87 12.34
C LEU A 42 0.01 11.54 12.61
N THR A 43 -1.20 11.37 12.06
CA THR A 43 -1.97 10.13 12.10
C THR A 43 -1.87 9.46 10.74
N HIS A 44 -1.30 8.25 10.68
CA HIS A 44 -1.03 7.56 9.43
C HIS A 44 -2.21 6.70 9.02
N ASP A 45 -2.64 6.84 7.76
CA ASP A 45 -3.62 5.95 7.15
C ASP A 45 -2.90 4.76 6.52
N VAL A 46 -3.30 3.55 6.92
CA VAL A 46 -2.73 2.29 6.46
C VAL A 46 -3.86 1.44 5.89
N LEU A 47 -3.74 1.06 4.62
CA LEU A 47 -4.76 0.30 3.91
C LEU A 47 -4.15 -0.93 3.23
N TRP A 48 -4.92 -2.02 3.23
CA TRP A 48 -4.70 -3.15 2.34
C TRP A 48 -5.48 -2.87 1.06
N ILE A 49 -4.78 -2.80 -0.06
CA ILE A 49 -5.40 -2.64 -1.37
C ILE A 49 -5.03 -3.81 -2.26
N PRO A 50 -5.90 -4.27 -3.16
CA PRO A 50 -5.51 -5.17 -4.23
C PRO A 50 -4.32 -4.59 -4.99
N SER A 51 -3.30 -5.41 -5.25
CA SER A 51 -2.12 -5.01 -6.04
C SER A 51 -2.50 -4.53 -7.45
N SER A 52 -3.65 -4.98 -7.98
CA SER A 52 -4.27 -4.48 -9.21
C SER A 52 -4.63 -3.00 -9.18
N ASP A 53 -4.82 -2.43 -8.00
CA ASP A 53 -5.23 -1.04 -7.82
C ASP A 53 -4.03 -0.08 -7.87
N ILE A 54 -2.79 -0.61 -7.89
CA ILE A 54 -1.58 0.17 -8.13
C ILE A 54 -1.46 0.48 -9.63
N ILE A 55 -1.83 1.70 -10.02
CA ILE A 55 -1.79 2.15 -11.42
C ILE A 55 -0.36 2.40 -11.92
N TYR A 56 0.52 2.91 -11.05
CA TYR A 56 1.88 3.27 -11.45
C TYR A 56 2.88 3.14 -10.30
N LYS A 57 4.01 2.48 -10.58
CA LYS A 57 5.16 2.42 -9.68
C LYS A 57 6.21 3.42 -10.14
N MET A 58 6.39 4.50 -9.37
CA MET A 58 7.39 5.52 -9.66
C MET A 58 8.81 5.01 -9.42
N ASN A 59 9.74 5.31 -10.33
CA ASN A 59 11.17 5.18 -10.05
C ASN A 59 11.57 6.31 -9.07
N PRO A 60 12.14 6.01 -7.90
CA PRO A 60 12.57 7.05 -6.97
C PRO A 60 13.64 7.96 -7.59
N ILE A 61 14.36 7.51 -8.63
CA ILE A 61 15.34 8.31 -9.36
C ILE A 61 14.64 9.01 -10.54
N THR A 62 14.61 10.34 -10.49
CA THR A 62 14.10 11.18 -11.57
C THR A 62 15.06 11.21 -12.78
N PRO A 63 14.60 11.57 -13.99
CA PRO A 63 15.48 11.67 -15.17
C PRO A 63 16.67 12.64 -14.99
N THR A 64 16.57 13.60 -14.06
CA THR A 64 17.66 14.54 -13.73
C THR A 64 18.63 14.00 -12.68
N GLY A 65 18.45 12.76 -12.21
CA GLY A 65 19.30 12.10 -11.22
C GLY A 65 18.95 12.42 -9.76
N ARG A 66 17.93 13.25 -9.49
CA ARG A 66 17.44 13.45 -8.11
C ARG A 66 16.74 12.19 -7.63
N VAL A 67 17.04 11.78 -6.41
CA VAL A 67 16.42 10.60 -5.80
C VAL A 67 15.43 11.05 -4.72
N ASN A 68 14.16 10.70 -4.91
CA ASN A 68 13.10 10.87 -3.92
C ASN A 68 13.26 9.76 -2.86
N ILE A 69 14.21 9.94 -1.94
CA ILE A 69 14.48 9.02 -0.84
C ILE A 69 13.82 9.56 0.43
N LEU A 70 12.93 8.78 1.03
CA LEU A 70 12.52 9.01 2.42
C LEU A 70 13.74 8.83 3.35
N PRO A 71 14.02 9.79 4.25
CA PRO A 71 15.09 9.67 5.24
C PRO A 71 15.02 8.34 6.01
N ALA A 72 16.17 7.84 6.47
CA ALA A 72 16.26 6.54 7.12
C ALA A 72 15.42 6.49 8.42
N GLU A 73 15.37 7.59 9.18
CA GLU A 73 14.57 7.72 10.38
C GLU A 73 13.07 7.59 10.07
N GLU A 74 12.60 8.20 8.98
CA GLU A 74 11.22 8.07 8.54
C GLU A 74 10.90 6.66 8.09
N LYS A 75 11.78 6.04 7.28
CA LYS A 75 11.62 4.64 6.85
C LYS A 75 11.48 3.70 8.04
N LYS A 76 12.26 3.90 9.11
CA LYS A 76 12.18 3.08 10.32
C LYS A 76 10.83 3.26 11.03
N LYS A 77 10.39 4.51 11.23
CA LYS A 77 9.07 4.80 11.83
C LYS A 77 7.93 4.18 11.03
N ILE A 78 8.00 4.26 9.70
CA ILE A 78 6.97 3.69 8.81
C ILE A 78 6.97 2.17 8.88
N ALA A 79 8.14 1.53 8.86
CA ALA A 79 8.24 0.08 9.00
C ALA A 79 7.64 -0.41 10.33
N GLU A 80 7.86 0.32 11.43
CA GLU A 80 7.23 0.04 12.72
C GLU A 80 5.70 0.16 12.65
N ILE A 81 5.16 1.23 12.05
CA ILE A 81 3.71 1.43 11.85
C ILE A 81 3.11 0.34 10.95
N MET A 82 3.79 0.00 9.85
CA MET A 82 3.34 -1.03 8.91
C MET A 82 3.41 -2.45 9.50
N ASN A 83 4.12 -2.69 10.60
CA ASN A 83 4.11 -3.96 11.31
C ASN A 83 3.06 -4.01 12.44
N LEU A 84 2.47 -2.86 12.82
CA LEU A 84 1.49 -2.77 13.93
C LEU A 84 0.03 -3.03 13.51
N PHE A 85 -0.25 -2.98 12.21
CA PHE A 85 -1.58 -3.17 11.60
C PHE A 85 -1.55 -4.28 10.56
#